data_AF-A0A139D2T5-F1
#
_entry.id   AF-A0A139D2T5-F1
#
_cell.length_a   1.000
_cell.length_b   1.000
_cell.length_c   1.000
_cell.angle_alpha   90.00
_cell.angle_beta   90.00
_cell.angle_gamma   90.00
#
_symmetry.space_group_name_H-M   'P 1'
#
loop_
_entity.id
_entity.type
_entity.pdbx_description
1 polymer ?
#
loop_
_entity_poly.entity_id
_entity_poly.type
_entity_poly.pdbx_seq_one_letter_code
_entity_poly.pdbx_strand_id
1 'polypeptide(L)'
;MTLRAIAQTIPALETSDGAGVRIKRSLGQRQSIRMDPFLMLDEFGSDEPKDYLAGFPAHPHRGFETVTYMIEGHMLHEDHLGNRGNLRNGGVQWM
;
A
#
# COMPACT_ATOMS: atom_id res chain seq x y z
N MET A 1 3.79 8.10 31.51
CA MET A 1 3.44 7.27 30.34
C MET A 1 3.67 5.81 30.70
N THR A 2 2.71 4.93 30.45
CA THR A 2 2.88 3.48 30.60
C THR A 2 3.63 2.92 29.40
N LEU A 3 4.63 2.08 29.62
CA LEU A 3 5.30 1.36 28.54
C LEU A 3 4.31 0.39 27.89
N ARG A 4 4.18 0.45 26.56
CA ARG A 4 3.42 -0.53 25.79
C ARG A 4 4.29 -1.75 25.52
N ALA A 5 3.77 -2.94 25.72
CA ALA A 5 4.40 -4.18 25.30
C ALA A 5 3.88 -4.61 23.92
N ILE A 6 4.69 -5.37 23.19
CA ILE A 6 4.25 -6.02 21.95
C ILE A 6 3.25 -7.10 22.33
N ALA A 7 1.98 -6.94 21.92
CA ALA A 7 0.94 -7.92 22.16
C ALA A 7 0.95 -9.04 21.10
N GLN A 8 1.27 -8.68 19.85
CA GLN A 8 1.26 -9.59 18.71
C GLN A 8 2.18 -9.07 17.61
N THR A 9 2.82 -10.00 16.89
CA THR A 9 3.53 -9.74 15.64
C THR A 9 2.74 -10.34 14.48
N ILE A 10 2.43 -9.53 13.47
CA ILE A 10 1.74 -9.98 12.24
C ILE A 10 2.78 -9.94 11.11
N PRO A 11 3.27 -11.11 10.65
CA PRO A 11 4.26 -11.13 9.57
C PRO A 11 3.63 -10.66 8.26
N ALA A 12 4.41 -9.94 7.45
CA ALA A 12 4.02 -9.64 6.09
C ALA A 12 4.28 -10.87 5.20
N LEU A 13 3.29 -11.25 4.39
CA LEU A 13 3.38 -12.39 3.47
C LEU A 13 3.46 -11.90 2.03
N GLU A 14 4.26 -12.60 1.21
CA GLU A 14 4.35 -12.32 -0.22
C GLU A 14 3.03 -12.63 -0.92
N THR A 15 2.60 -11.70 -1.78
CA THR A 15 1.42 -11.85 -2.62
C THR A 15 1.53 -10.94 -3.84
N SER A 16 0.46 -10.83 -4.62
CA SER A 16 0.39 -9.92 -5.76
C SER A 16 -0.92 -9.16 -5.82
N ASP A 17 -0.90 -7.98 -6.44
CA ASP A 17 -2.06 -7.12 -6.64
C ASP A 17 -1.91 -6.31 -7.95
N GLY A 18 -2.92 -5.53 -8.32
CA GLY A 18 -2.94 -4.75 -9.56
C GLY A 18 -2.72 -5.63 -10.79
N ALA A 19 -1.82 -5.20 -11.68
CA ALA A 19 -1.43 -5.97 -12.86
C ALA A 19 -0.28 -6.95 -12.57
N GLY A 20 -0.29 -7.59 -11.39
CA GLY A 20 0.73 -8.57 -10.97
C GLY A 20 1.90 -7.97 -10.20
N VAL A 21 1.72 -6.79 -9.61
CA VAL A 21 2.72 -6.15 -8.74
C VAL A 21 2.97 -7.05 -7.54
N ARG A 22 4.23 -7.39 -7.27
CA ARG A 22 4.61 -8.13 -6.07
C ARG A 22 4.58 -7.22 -4.87
N ILE A 23 3.94 -7.69 -3.81
CA ILE A 23 3.78 -6.94 -2.57
C ILE A 23 3.99 -7.87 -1.38
N LYS A 24 4.26 -7.28 -0.22
CA LYS A 24 4.18 -7.95 1.09
C LYS A 24 3.01 -7.35 1.86
N ARG A 25 2.00 -8.17 2.14
CA ARG A 25 0.80 -7.76 2.88
C ARG A 25 0.87 -8.19 4.32
N SER A 26 0.72 -7.27 5.28
CA SER A 26 0.63 -7.59 6.72
C SER A 26 -0.83 -7.55 7.19
N LEU A 27 -1.39 -6.35 7.40
CA LEU A 27 -2.82 -6.21 7.71
C LEU A 27 -3.66 -6.48 6.46
N GLY A 28 -4.84 -7.06 6.64
CA GLY A 28 -5.79 -7.31 5.55
C GLY A 28 -5.55 -8.58 4.74
N GLN A 29 -4.60 -9.44 5.12
CA GLN A 29 -4.45 -10.79 4.54
C GLN A 29 -5.75 -11.61 4.60
N ARG A 30 -6.51 -11.44 5.69
CA ARG A 30 -7.85 -11.99 5.92
C ARG A 30 -8.65 -10.99 6.75
N GLN A 31 -9.97 -11.10 6.75
CA GLN A 31 -10.84 -10.19 7.52
C GLN A 31 -10.49 -10.18 9.03
N SER A 32 -10.05 -11.31 9.59
CA SER A 32 -9.65 -11.45 10.99
C SER A 32 -8.30 -10.81 11.34
N ILE A 33 -7.54 -10.34 10.33
CA ILE A 33 -6.21 -9.72 10.48
C ILE A 33 -6.32 -8.23 10.08
N ARG A 34 -7.44 -7.60 10.42
CA ARG A 34 -7.64 -6.15 10.34
C ARG A 34 -7.54 -5.57 11.74
N MET A 35 -7.09 -4.33 11.84
CA MET A 35 -6.95 -3.64 13.12
C MET A 35 -7.63 -2.30 13.00
N ASP A 36 -8.88 -2.20 13.47
CA ASP A 36 -9.66 -0.94 13.45
C ASP A 36 -8.81 0.25 13.95
N PRO A 37 -8.62 1.32 13.14
CA PRO A 37 -9.28 1.65 11.86
C PRO A 37 -8.57 1.19 10.57
N PHE A 38 -7.42 0.53 10.69
CA PHE A 38 -6.59 0.06 9.58
C PHE A 38 -7.13 -1.23 8.95
N LEU A 39 -7.47 -1.15 7.66
CA LEU A 39 -8.01 -2.26 6.89
C LEU A 39 -6.95 -3.12 6.21
N MET A 40 -5.84 -2.51 5.81
CA MET A 40 -4.79 -3.12 4.99
C MET A 40 -3.47 -2.38 5.19
N LEU A 41 -2.36 -3.11 5.10
CA LEU A 41 -1.01 -2.53 5.04
C LEU A 41 -0.15 -3.37 4.10
N ASP A 42 0.26 -2.74 3.01
CA ASP A 42 1.09 -3.33 1.98
C ASP A 42 2.41 -2.57 1.85
N GLU A 43 3.49 -3.33 1.72
CA GLU A 43 4.77 -2.86 1.24
C GLU A 43 4.95 -3.36 -0.19
N PHE A 44 5.21 -2.46 -1.14
CA PHE A 44 5.54 -2.85 -2.51
C PHE A 44 6.81 -2.12 -2.96
N GLY A 45 7.73 -2.90 -3.50
CA GLY A 45 9.07 -2.47 -3.88
C GLY A 45 9.91 -3.68 -4.28
N SER A 46 10.72 -3.53 -5.32
CA SER A 46 11.63 -4.56 -5.82
C SER A 46 12.74 -3.91 -6.63
N ASP A 47 13.93 -4.51 -6.65
CA ASP A 47 15.01 -4.12 -7.56
C ASP A 47 14.77 -4.62 -8.99
N GLU A 48 13.79 -5.53 -9.18
CA GLU A 48 13.43 -6.13 -10.46
C GLU A 48 12.22 -5.41 -11.08
N PRO A 49 12.39 -4.64 -12.17
CA PRO A 49 11.29 -3.82 -12.74
C PRO A 49 10.03 -4.61 -13.09
N LYS A 50 10.19 -5.85 -13.58
CA LYS A 50 9.07 -6.74 -13.92
C LYS A 50 8.10 -6.99 -12.76
N ASP A 51 8.54 -6.80 -11.52
CA ASP A 51 7.74 -7.06 -10.33
C ASP A 51 6.84 -5.88 -9.95
N TYR A 52 7.01 -4.69 -10.52
CA TYR A 52 6.19 -3.52 -10.18
C TYR A 52 5.79 -2.63 -11.36
N LEU A 53 6.46 -2.72 -12.51
CA LEU A 53 6.29 -1.77 -13.62
C LEU A 53 4.89 -1.78 -14.21
N ALA A 54 4.17 -2.91 -14.15
CA ALA A 54 2.79 -3.02 -14.61
C ALA A 54 1.80 -2.20 -13.74
N GLY A 55 2.18 -1.92 -12.49
CA GLY A 55 1.46 -1.03 -11.59
C GLY A 55 0.05 -1.49 -11.23
N PHE A 56 -0.75 -0.51 -10.85
CA PHE A 56 -2.15 -0.68 -10.46
C PHE A 56 -3.03 0.05 -11.49
N PRO A 57 -3.57 -0.66 -12.50
CA PRO A 57 -4.48 -0.06 -13.49
C PRO A 57 -5.72 0.56 -12.84
N ALA A 58 -6.54 1.26 -13.62
CA ALA A 58 -7.76 1.90 -13.13
C ALA A 58 -8.62 0.95 -12.27
N HIS A 59 -8.88 1.36 -11.02
CA HIS A 59 -9.68 0.61 -10.06
C HIS A 59 -10.44 1.56 -9.11
N PRO A 60 -11.61 1.16 -8.58
CA PRO A 60 -12.40 2.01 -7.69
C PRO A 60 -12.04 1.82 -6.21
N HIS A 61 -12.30 2.86 -5.40
CA HIS A 61 -12.36 2.79 -3.93
C HIS A 61 -13.66 3.44 -3.43
N ARG A 62 -14.15 3.01 -2.26
CA ARG A 62 -15.34 3.59 -1.62
C ARG A 62 -15.34 3.33 -0.11
N GLY A 63 -15.59 4.38 0.67
CA GLY A 63 -15.90 4.27 2.10
C GLY A 63 -14.71 4.06 3.03
N PHE A 64 -13.49 4.27 2.53
CA PHE A 64 -12.24 4.30 3.28
C PHE A 64 -11.23 5.19 2.54
N GLU A 65 -10.10 5.44 3.19
CA GLU A 65 -9.02 6.27 2.66
C GLU A 65 -7.81 5.39 2.32
N THR A 66 -7.05 5.82 1.32
CA THR A 66 -5.75 5.22 0.99
C THR A 66 -4.64 6.22 1.31
N VAL A 67 -3.61 5.74 2.00
CA VAL A 67 -2.41 6.53 2.29
C VAL A 67 -1.21 5.83 1.68
N THR A 68 -0.57 6.48 0.72
CA THR A 68 0.67 6.01 0.10
C THR A 68 1.83 6.87 0.54
N TYR A 69 2.89 6.23 1.05
CA TYR A 69 4.16 6.87 1.36
C TYR A 69 5.26 6.26 0.50
N MET A 70 5.96 7.11 -0.26
CA MET A 70 7.04 6.67 -1.13
C MET A 70 8.37 6.72 -0.37
N ILE A 71 8.94 5.55 -0.06
CA ILE A 71 10.26 5.46 0.58
C ILE A 71 11.33 5.85 -0.45
N GLU A 72 11.38 5.12 -1.57
CA GLU A 72 12.32 5.32 -2.66
C GLU A 72 11.68 4.99 -4.00
N GLY A 73 12.00 5.81 -5.01
CA GLY A 73 11.52 5.65 -6.38
C GLY A 73 10.48 6.71 -6.74
N HIS A 74 9.62 6.36 -7.67
CA HIS A 74 8.64 7.27 -8.23
C HIS A 74 7.36 6.54 -8.64
N MET A 75 6.21 7.11 -8.31
CA MET A 75 4.90 6.62 -8.73
C MET A 75 4.08 7.76 -9.32
N LEU A 76 3.47 7.51 -10.48
CA LEU A 76 2.43 8.35 -11.03
C LEU A 76 1.06 7.83 -10.59
N HIS A 77 0.24 8.72 -10.05
CA HIS A 77 -1.17 8.50 -9.79
C HIS A 77 -2.01 9.37 -10.73
N GLU A 78 -3.11 8.84 -11.24
CA GLU A 78 -4.13 9.57 -12.00
C GLU A 78 -5.52 9.07 -11.60
N ASP A 79 -6.46 9.99 -11.34
CA ASP A 79 -7.84 9.66 -10.98
C ASP A 79 -8.87 10.02 -12.07
N HIS A 80 -10.11 9.59 -11.85
CA HIS A 80 -11.23 9.83 -12.77
C HIS A 80 -11.71 11.29 -12.87
N LEU A 81 -11.24 12.17 -11.98
CA LEU A 81 -11.51 13.62 -12.04
C LEU A 81 -10.38 14.38 -12.76
N GLY A 82 -9.34 13.66 -13.22
CA GLY A 82 -8.19 14.22 -13.92
C GLY A 82 -7.09 14.73 -12.99
N ASN A 83 -7.17 14.46 -11.68
CA ASN A 83 -6.08 14.79 -10.77
C ASN A 83 -4.89 13.87 -11.04
N ARG A 84 -3.67 14.43 -10.97
CA ARG A 84 -2.43 13.68 -11.17
C ARG A 84 -1.44 13.97 -10.06
N GLY A 85 -0.81 12.92 -9.54
CA GLY A 85 0.20 13.00 -8.49
C GLY A 85 1.49 12.32 -8.93
N ASN A 86 2.62 13.01 -8.83
CA ASN A 86 3.97 12.46 -9.05
C ASN A 86 4.63 12.30 -7.68
N LEU A 87 4.49 11.12 -7.08
CA LEU A 87 5.08 10.81 -5.78
C LEU A 87 6.55 10.44 -5.98
N ARG A 88 7.43 11.10 -5.23
CA ARG A 88 8.88 10.85 -5.17
C ARG A 88 9.28 10.49 -3.75
N ASN A 89 10.55 10.15 -3.52
CA ASN A 89 11.09 9.85 -2.19
C ASN A 89 10.60 10.84 -1.11
N GLY A 90 10.04 10.31 -0.03
CA GLY A 90 9.44 11.07 1.07
C GLY A 90 8.05 11.66 0.79
N GLY A 91 7.52 11.52 -0.42
CA GLY A 91 6.21 12.00 -0.82
C GLY A 91 5.08 11.18 -0.21
N VAL A 92 3.98 11.87 0.11
CA VAL A 92 2.75 11.28 0.66
C VAL A 92 1.58 11.65 -0.25
N GLN A 93 0.71 10.68 -0.51
CA GLN A 93 -0.63 10.91 -1.02
C GLN A 93 -1.64 10.32 -0.03
N TRP A 94 -2.59 11.15 0.37
CA TRP A 94 -3.75 10.75 1.17
C TRP A 94 -4.99 11.07 0.35
N MET A 95 -5.75 10.03 0.01
CA MET A 95 -6.96 10.10 -0.82
C MET A 95 -8.15 9.48 -0.10
#